data_AF-A0A0D2M3J5-F1
#
_entry.id   AF-A0A0D2M3J5-F1
#
_cell.length_a   1.000
_cell.length_b   1.000
_cell.length_c   1.000
_cell.angle_alpha   90.00
_cell.angle_beta   90.00
_cell.angle_gamma   90.00
#
_symmetry.space_group_name_H-M   'P 1'
#
loop_
_entity.id
_entity.type
_entity.pdbx_description
1 polymer ?
#
loop_
_entity_poly.entity_id
_entity_poly.type
_entity_poly.pdbx_seq_one_letter_code
_entity_poly.pdbx_strand_id
1 'polypeptide(L)'
;MEALKNQIIGLSSQDTLQQLHNALKGSEALLDQNHGALTAVLVELDPVQHSLGYLYLLNAHAKHLDAPLGDQAFIEAAARFLRDCAAAQIQLAPAVVAELCRRFKDQCVAAGTPRLGILPLLSALQRVRPTAEHLTPMHADVLQLCLLSKAYNAASPLLEGDCFSVEPAKTGVAPTDVLLYCFYGGMVAAGRKQWARALELWLQAVTAPTYVGNAITRARRGRCEGSGCGEVGGVWGRLAADAGGAVACYKKYVLGSLIHTGSLRPLPRFVSTRARQAVDSEAKAYAELATAYGSFNRERLRKVAEHHLPAFQLGKGDSQRRG
;
A
#
# COMPACT_ATOMS: atom_id res chain seq x y z
N MET A 1 -29.48 11.06 12.85
CA MET A 1 -28.09 11.57 12.90
C MET A 1 -27.76 12.25 14.22
N GLU A 2 -28.62 13.13 14.76
CA GLU A 2 -28.36 13.81 16.05
C GLU A 2 -28.24 12.86 17.25
N ALA A 3 -29.07 11.83 17.33
CA ALA A 3 -28.97 10.82 18.39
C ALA A 3 -27.60 10.10 18.39
N LEU A 4 -27.09 9.75 17.20
CA LEU A 4 -25.78 9.14 17.04
C LEU A 4 -24.64 10.11 17.41
N LYS A 5 -24.77 11.38 17.03
CA LYS A 5 -23.83 12.44 17.44
C LYS A 5 -23.75 12.56 18.96
N ASN A 6 -24.89 12.63 19.64
CA ASN A 6 -24.94 12.73 21.10
C ASN A 6 -24.39 11.48 21.78
N GLN A 7 -24.60 10.31 21.18
CA GLN A 7 -24.01 9.05 21.64
C GLN A 7 -22.48 9.04 21.48
N ILE A 8 -21.95 9.56 20.37
CA ILE A 8 -20.50 9.70 20.16
C ILE A 8 -19.90 10.63 21.21
N ILE A 9 -20.52 11.78 21.47
CA ILE A 9 -20.05 12.74 22.47
C ILE A 9 -20.11 12.15 23.88
N GLY A 10 -21.20 11.46 24.22
CA GLY A 10 -21.39 10.86 25.54
C GLY A 10 -20.48 9.66 25.85
N LEU A 11 -20.10 8.88 24.83
CA LEU A 11 -19.33 7.64 24.99
C LEU A 11 -17.85 7.78 24.55
N SER A 12 -17.37 9.01 24.38
CA SER A 12 -15.98 9.27 23.98
C SER A 12 -14.96 9.15 25.13
N SER A 13 -15.43 8.84 26.34
CA SER A 13 -14.60 8.62 27.52
C SER A 13 -13.88 7.26 27.46
N GLN A 14 -12.68 7.16 28.04
CA GLN A 14 -11.80 5.98 27.92
C GLN A 14 -12.46 4.67 28.36
N ASP A 15 -13.33 4.70 29.38
CA ASP A 15 -13.97 3.51 29.94
C ASP A 15 -15.10 2.94 29.06
N THR A 16 -15.68 3.76 28.16
CA THR A 16 -16.85 3.38 27.35
C THR A 16 -16.52 3.17 25.87
N LEU A 17 -15.25 3.27 25.47
CA LEU A 17 -14.81 3.20 24.07
C LEU A 17 -15.19 1.88 23.37
N GLN A 18 -15.19 0.76 24.08
CA GLN A 18 -15.61 -0.53 23.50
C GLN A 18 -17.12 -0.57 23.21
N GLN A 19 -17.93 0.07 24.06
CA GLN A 19 -19.37 0.19 23.84
C GLN A 19 -19.65 1.09 22.64
N LEU A 20 -18.92 2.20 22.52
CA LEU A 20 -18.97 3.09 21.36
C LEU A 20 -18.60 2.35 20.07
N HIS A 21 -17.52 1.56 20.07
CA HIS A 21 -17.11 0.76 18.90
C HIS A 21 -18.20 -0.19 18.42
N ASN A 22 -18.84 -0.91 19.34
CA ASN A 22 -19.91 -1.85 19.00
C ASN A 22 -21.16 -1.12 18.47
N ALA A 23 -21.51 0.02 19.05
CA ALA A 23 -22.63 0.85 18.58
C ALA A 23 -22.37 1.40 17.18
N LEU A 24 -21.14 1.87 16.89
CA LEU A 24 -20.76 2.39 15.58
C LEU A 24 -20.78 1.30 14.51
N LYS A 25 -20.27 0.10 14.81
CA LYS A 25 -20.39 -1.06 13.91
C LYS A 25 -21.85 -1.41 13.59
N GLY A 26 -22.74 -1.37 14.59
CA GLY A 26 -24.17 -1.60 14.38
C GLY A 26 -24.85 -0.49 13.56
N SER A 27 -24.27 0.71 13.52
CA SER A 27 -24.84 1.89 12.87
C SER A 27 -24.34 2.11 11.44
N GLU A 28 -23.46 1.27 10.89
CA GLU A 28 -22.88 1.46 9.55
C GLU A 28 -23.95 1.64 8.46
N ALA A 29 -25.03 0.84 8.49
CA ALA A 29 -26.13 0.96 7.53
C ALA A 29 -26.85 2.32 7.60
N LEU A 30 -26.97 2.90 8.79
CA LEU A 30 -27.58 4.23 8.97
C LEU A 30 -26.66 5.34 8.44
N LEU A 31 -25.34 5.16 8.56
CA LEU A 31 -24.35 6.10 8.02
C LEU A 31 -24.39 6.13 6.49
N ASP A 32 -24.46 4.96 5.86
CA ASP A 32 -24.52 4.85 4.40
C ASP A 32 -25.84 5.47 3.84
N GLN A 33 -26.96 5.34 4.55
CA GLN A 33 -28.24 5.95 4.16
C GLN A 33 -28.26 7.48 4.30
N ASN A 34 -27.57 8.04 5.30
CA ASN A 34 -27.61 9.47 5.63
C ASN A 34 -26.37 10.25 5.19
N HIS A 35 -25.73 9.83 4.08
CA HIS A 35 -24.45 10.36 3.62
C HIS A 35 -24.42 11.90 3.43
N GLY A 36 -25.52 12.51 2.99
CA GLY A 36 -25.61 13.97 2.79
C GLY A 36 -25.56 14.81 4.07
N ALA A 37 -25.90 14.24 5.23
CA ALA A 37 -25.87 14.92 6.53
C ALA A 37 -24.54 14.74 7.28
N LEU A 38 -23.64 13.87 6.80
CA LEU A 38 -22.39 13.53 7.49
C LEU A 38 -21.44 14.73 7.61
N THR A 39 -21.33 15.53 6.56
CA THR A 39 -20.42 16.69 6.54
C THR A 39 -20.79 17.72 7.60
N ALA A 40 -22.09 17.96 7.84
CA ALA A 40 -22.54 18.87 8.89
C ALA A 40 -22.16 18.36 10.29
N VAL A 41 -22.35 17.05 10.54
CA VAL A 41 -22.00 16.42 11.83
C VAL A 41 -20.48 16.42 12.05
N LEU A 42 -19.68 16.25 11.00
CA LEU A 42 -18.22 16.29 11.08
C LEU A 42 -17.67 17.67 11.49
N VAL A 43 -18.36 18.76 11.16
CA VAL A 43 -17.95 20.13 11.56
C VAL A 43 -18.17 20.37 13.05
N GLU A 44 -19.17 19.74 13.64
CA GLU A 44 -19.51 19.89 15.07
C GLU A 44 -18.66 19.00 16.00
N LEU A 45 -18.01 17.97 15.45
CA LEU A 45 -17.23 17.00 16.23
C LEU A 45 -15.75 17.37 16.29
N ASP A 46 -15.19 17.32 17.50
CA ASP A 46 -13.74 17.47 17.68
C ASP A 46 -12.98 16.19 17.25
N PRO A 47 -11.97 16.30 16.36
CA PRO A 47 -11.26 15.15 15.79
C PRO A 47 -10.33 14.45 16.79
N VAL A 48 -9.90 15.11 17.88
CA VAL A 48 -9.00 14.57 18.89
C VAL A 48 -9.80 13.84 19.98
N GLN A 49 -10.88 14.45 20.45
CA GLN A 49 -11.71 13.89 21.52
C GLN A 49 -12.61 12.75 21.01
N HIS A 50 -13.15 12.88 19.79
CA HIS A 50 -14.12 11.94 19.21
C HIS A 50 -13.56 11.16 18.02
N SER A 51 -12.25 10.85 18.05
CA SER A 51 -11.55 10.26 16.90
C SER A 51 -12.20 8.99 16.35
N LEU A 52 -12.74 8.11 17.21
CA LEU A 52 -13.41 6.88 16.76
C LEU A 52 -14.70 7.18 15.99
N GLY A 53 -15.57 8.04 16.52
CA GLY A 53 -16.80 8.45 15.83
C GLY A 53 -16.50 9.20 14.54
N TYR A 54 -15.54 10.13 14.60
CA TYR A 54 -15.07 10.90 13.45
C TYR A 54 -14.54 9.98 12.33
N LEU A 55 -13.77 8.95 12.68
CA LEU A 55 -13.26 7.94 11.73
C LEU A 55 -14.40 7.25 10.96
N TYR A 56 -15.44 6.77 11.65
CA TYR A 56 -16.55 6.06 11.02
C TYR A 56 -17.37 6.99 10.11
N LEU A 57 -17.65 8.21 10.57
CA LEU A 57 -18.37 9.22 9.78
C LEU A 57 -17.59 9.63 8.53
N LEU A 58 -16.29 9.91 8.68
CA LEU A 58 -15.43 10.30 7.58
C LEU A 58 -15.24 9.15 6.58
N ASN A 59 -15.13 7.91 7.06
CA ASN A 59 -15.04 6.73 6.18
C ASN A 59 -16.36 6.49 5.41
N ALA A 60 -17.52 6.65 6.05
CA ALA A 60 -18.81 6.57 5.37
C ALA A 60 -18.95 7.67 4.30
N HIS A 61 -18.56 8.90 4.63
CA HIS A 61 -18.52 10.00 3.66
C HIS A 61 -17.60 9.68 2.47
N ALA A 62 -16.41 9.13 2.73
CA ALA A 62 -15.46 8.71 1.71
C ALA A 62 -15.98 7.60 0.77
N LYS A 63 -16.86 6.70 1.24
CA LYS A 63 -17.45 5.65 0.40
C LYS A 63 -18.39 6.20 -0.66
N HIS A 64 -19.13 7.26 -0.33
CA HIS A 64 -20.13 7.88 -1.21
C HIS A 64 -19.57 9.05 -2.02
N LEU A 65 -18.28 9.33 -1.89
CA LEU A 65 -17.61 10.40 -2.57
C LEU A 65 -17.33 10.01 -4.03
N ASP A 66 -18.10 10.55 -4.96
CA ASP A 66 -17.89 10.37 -6.40
C ASP A 66 -17.18 11.58 -7.00
N ALA A 67 -15.89 11.72 -6.63
CA ALA A 67 -15.04 12.82 -7.07
C ALA A 67 -13.90 12.30 -7.96
N PRO A 68 -14.09 12.22 -9.29
CA PRO A 68 -13.07 11.68 -10.21
C PRO A 68 -11.81 12.56 -10.31
N LEU A 69 -11.91 13.84 -9.95
CA LEU A 69 -10.82 14.81 -9.91
C LEU A 69 -10.27 15.05 -8.49
N GLY A 70 -10.73 14.27 -7.51
CA GLY A 70 -10.39 14.47 -6.10
C GLY A 70 -11.22 15.57 -5.44
N ASP A 71 -11.73 15.29 -4.23
CA ASP A 71 -12.40 16.30 -3.39
C ASP A 71 -11.40 16.96 -2.43
N GLN A 72 -11.12 18.25 -2.65
CA GLN A 72 -10.17 19.02 -1.84
C GLN A 72 -10.65 19.20 -0.38
N ALA A 73 -11.94 19.39 -0.15
CA ALA A 73 -12.49 19.56 1.19
C ALA A 73 -12.36 18.26 2.00
N PHE A 74 -12.62 17.12 1.36
CA PHE A 74 -12.37 15.81 1.96
C PHE A 74 -10.89 15.58 2.24
N ILE A 75 -10.00 15.88 1.28
CA ILE A 75 -8.55 15.73 1.45
C ILE A 75 -8.06 16.56 2.64
N GLU A 76 -8.49 17.80 2.78
CA GLU A 76 -8.10 18.67 3.88
C GLU A 76 -8.62 18.16 5.24
N ALA A 77 -9.91 17.80 5.31
CA ALA A 77 -10.52 17.26 6.52
C ALA A 77 -9.87 15.94 6.96
N ALA A 78 -9.65 15.02 6.01
CA ALA A 78 -8.99 13.75 6.27
C ALA A 78 -7.51 13.94 6.67
N ALA A 79 -6.78 14.83 5.99
CA ALA A 79 -5.38 15.11 6.34
C ALA A 79 -5.24 15.69 7.76
N ARG A 80 -6.16 16.59 8.16
CA ARG A 80 -6.22 17.13 9.52
C ARG A 80 -6.51 16.02 10.54
N PHE A 81 -7.53 15.21 10.28
CA PHE A 81 -7.89 14.09 11.15
C PHE A 81 -6.73 13.09 11.33
N LEU A 82 -6.11 12.65 10.24
CA LEU A 82 -4.99 11.68 10.26
C LEU A 82 -3.76 12.20 11.02
N ARG A 83 -3.57 13.52 11.06
CA ARG A 83 -2.50 14.16 11.82
C ARG A 83 -2.79 14.31 13.31
N ASP A 84 -4.05 14.50 13.70
CA ASP A 84 -4.41 14.94 15.04
C ASP A 84 -5.17 13.87 15.85
N CYS A 85 -5.58 12.75 15.24
CA CYS A 85 -6.37 11.70 15.89
C CYS A 85 -5.69 11.06 17.12
N ALA A 86 -6.52 10.58 18.06
CA ALA A 86 -6.09 9.90 19.28
C ALA A 86 -5.75 8.42 19.01
N ALA A 87 -4.51 8.03 19.33
CA ALA A 87 -3.99 6.68 19.08
C ALA A 87 -4.83 5.58 19.75
N ALA A 88 -5.22 5.76 21.02
CA ALA A 88 -5.99 4.77 21.77
C ALA A 88 -7.35 4.44 21.13
N GLN A 89 -7.99 5.43 20.52
CA GLN A 89 -9.30 5.26 19.89
C GLN A 89 -9.19 4.59 18.51
N ILE A 90 -8.26 5.04 17.68
CA ILE A 90 -8.12 4.52 16.31
C ILE A 90 -7.60 3.07 16.28
N GLN A 91 -6.83 2.66 17.30
CA GLN A 91 -6.34 1.29 17.45
C GLN A 91 -7.45 0.26 17.70
N LEU A 92 -8.66 0.70 18.09
CA LEU A 92 -9.84 -0.19 18.23
C LEU A 92 -10.43 -0.61 16.87
N ALA A 93 -10.18 0.16 15.82
CA ALA A 93 -10.77 -0.03 14.49
C ALA A 93 -9.73 0.01 13.36
N PRO A 94 -8.64 -0.79 13.41
CA PRO A 94 -7.53 -0.71 12.46
C PRO A 94 -7.95 -0.94 11.00
N ALA A 95 -8.93 -1.81 10.76
CA ALA A 95 -9.45 -2.08 9.42
C ALA A 95 -10.17 -0.86 8.80
N VAL A 96 -10.91 -0.09 9.61
CA VAL A 96 -11.62 1.12 9.16
C VAL A 96 -10.63 2.23 8.88
N VAL A 97 -9.60 2.38 9.72
CA VAL A 97 -8.50 3.33 9.47
C VAL A 97 -7.76 2.99 8.17
N ALA A 98 -7.45 1.71 7.96
CA ALA A 98 -6.79 1.26 6.73
C ALA A 98 -7.64 1.51 5.47
N GLU A 99 -8.97 1.39 5.55
CA GLU A 99 -9.87 1.75 4.45
C GLU A 99 -9.87 3.26 4.21
N LEU A 100 -10.04 4.08 5.25
CA LEU A 100 -10.01 5.54 5.14
C LEU A 100 -8.69 6.02 4.52
N CYS A 101 -7.55 5.47 4.96
CA CYS A 101 -6.23 5.83 4.45
C CYS A 101 -6.07 5.48 2.96
N ARG A 102 -6.61 4.33 2.53
CA ARG A 102 -6.63 3.93 1.12
C ARG A 102 -7.47 4.88 0.29
N ARG A 103 -8.67 5.24 0.76
CA ARG A 103 -9.55 6.23 0.09
C ARG A 103 -8.92 7.61 0.02
N PHE A 104 -8.32 8.08 1.12
CA PHE A 104 -7.59 9.35 1.16
C PHE A 104 -6.44 9.38 0.15
N LYS A 105 -5.65 8.30 0.07
CA LYS A 105 -4.60 8.14 -0.94
C LYS A 105 -5.19 8.22 -2.35
N ASP A 106 -6.24 7.46 -2.64
CA ASP A 106 -6.87 7.43 -3.96
C ASP A 106 -7.38 8.83 -4.36
N GLN A 107 -7.95 9.58 -3.42
CA GLN A 107 -8.36 10.98 -3.63
C GLN A 107 -7.18 11.92 -3.88
N CYS A 108 -6.06 11.77 -3.15
CA CYS A 108 -4.84 12.54 -3.42
C CYS A 108 -4.25 12.26 -4.81
N VAL A 109 -4.35 11.01 -5.27
CA VAL A 109 -3.92 10.61 -6.62
C VAL A 109 -4.87 11.17 -7.67
N ALA A 110 -6.18 11.09 -7.46
CA ALA A 110 -7.19 11.66 -8.35
C ALA A 110 -7.05 13.19 -8.49
N ALA A 111 -6.71 13.88 -7.40
CA ALA A 111 -6.39 15.31 -7.37
C ALA A 111 -5.07 15.69 -8.03
N GLY A 112 -4.28 14.73 -8.53
CA GLY A 112 -2.97 14.99 -9.15
C GLY A 112 -1.89 15.47 -8.17
N THR A 113 -2.15 15.40 -6.85
CA THR A 113 -1.23 15.91 -5.80
C THR A 113 -0.84 14.80 -4.80
N PRO A 114 -0.28 13.66 -5.25
CA PRO A 114 0.03 12.51 -4.39
C PRO A 114 1.03 12.82 -3.27
N ARG A 115 1.82 13.90 -3.42
CA ARG A 115 2.79 14.35 -2.41
C ARG A 115 2.12 14.81 -1.11
N LEU A 116 0.93 15.41 -1.19
CA LEU A 116 0.22 15.95 -0.02
C LEU A 116 -0.22 14.85 0.95
N GLY A 117 -0.52 13.65 0.42
CA GLY A 117 -0.96 12.52 1.24
C GLY A 117 0.14 11.84 2.06
N ILE A 118 1.43 12.12 1.79
CA ILE A 118 2.54 11.38 2.43
C ILE A 118 2.63 11.69 3.93
N LEU A 119 2.69 12.97 4.32
CA LEU A 119 2.87 13.36 5.72
C LEU A 119 1.68 12.99 6.62
N PRO A 120 0.41 13.21 6.20
CA PRO A 120 -0.73 12.78 7.00
C PRO A 120 -0.77 11.26 7.20
N LEU A 121 -0.47 10.48 6.16
CA LEU A 121 -0.43 9.01 6.29
C LEU A 121 0.72 8.53 7.19
N LEU A 122 1.90 9.15 7.13
CA LEU A 122 2.98 8.85 8.07
C LEU A 122 2.58 9.17 9.52
N SER A 123 1.90 10.29 9.74
CA SER A 123 1.41 10.71 11.06
C SER A 123 0.36 9.74 11.62
N ALA A 124 -0.54 9.25 10.76
CA ALA A 124 -1.52 8.25 11.14
C ALA A 124 -0.89 6.87 11.36
N LEU A 125 0.09 6.48 10.54
CA LEU A 125 0.80 5.21 10.67
C LEU A 125 1.47 5.09 12.05
N GLN A 126 2.09 6.17 12.53
CA GLN A 126 2.70 6.22 13.87
C GLN A 126 1.69 6.03 15.01
N ARG A 127 0.42 6.40 14.80
CA ARG A 127 -0.64 6.30 15.81
C ARG A 127 -1.37 4.97 15.76
N VAL A 128 -1.60 4.42 14.56
CA VAL A 128 -2.30 3.15 14.35
C VAL A 128 -1.45 1.97 14.79
N ARG A 129 -0.14 2.05 14.59
CA ARG A 129 0.75 0.94 14.95
C ARG A 129 0.88 0.83 16.48
N PRO A 130 0.71 -0.37 17.05
CA PRO A 130 0.97 -0.59 18.48
C PRO A 130 2.45 -0.40 18.84
N THR A 131 3.36 -0.86 17.97
CA THR A 131 4.80 -0.68 18.15
C THR A 131 5.50 -0.29 16.85
N ALA A 132 6.68 0.32 16.98
CA ALA A 132 7.93 -0.23 16.43
C ALA A 132 7.84 -0.99 15.10
N GLU A 133 7.53 -2.27 15.31
CA GLU A 133 7.87 -3.39 14.46
C GLU A 133 6.65 -3.92 13.72
N HIS A 134 5.46 -3.37 14.01
CA HIS A 134 4.21 -3.83 13.43
C HIS A 134 4.02 -3.30 12.02
N LEU A 135 3.92 -4.23 11.07
CA LEU A 135 3.55 -3.90 9.70
C LEU A 135 2.04 -3.60 9.62
N THR A 136 1.69 -2.53 8.91
CA THR A 136 0.31 -2.14 8.64
C THR A 136 0.12 -1.96 7.13
N PRO A 137 -1.12 -2.12 6.59
CA PRO A 137 -1.40 -1.88 5.17
C PRO A 137 -0.94 -0.51 4.67
N MET A 138 -0.96 0.49 5.56
CA MET A 138 -0.59 1.87 5.28
C MET A 138 0.87 2.02 4.83
N HIS A 139 1.76 1.09 5.18
CA HIS A 139 3.15 1.14 4.71
C HIS A 139 3.22 1.06 3.18
N ALA A 140 2.46 0.15 2.58
CA ALA A 140 2.40 0.00 1.12
C ALA A 140 1.79 1.24 0.46
N ASP A 141 0.75 1.83 1.07
CA ASP A 141 0.09 3.05 0.57
C ASP A 141 1.03 4.26 0.56
N VAL A 142 1.80 4.47 1.63
CA VAL A 142 2.77 5.58 1.72
C VAL A 142 3.90 5.39 0.70
N LEU A 143 4.43 4.17 0.57
CA LEU A 143 5.48 3.87 -0.40
C LEU A 143 4.99 4.10 -1.83
N GLN A 144 3.74 3.75 -2.12
CA GLN A 144 3.11 4.02 -3.40
C GLN A 144 3.04 5.53 -3.70
N LEU A 145 2.61 6.36 -2.75
CA LEU A 145 2.60 7.82 -2.91
C LEU A 145 4.01 8.38 -3.13
N CYS A 146 5.01 7.86 -2.42
CA CYS A 146 6.42 8.24 -2.62
C CYS A 146 6.90 7.93 -4.03
N LEU A 147 6.50 6.78 -4.60
CA LEU A 147 6.83 6.40 -5.97
C LEU A 147 6.15 7.33 -6.99
N LEU A 148 4.85 7.59 -6.83
CA LEU A 148 4.07 8.44 -7.73
C LEU A 148 4.57 9.90 -7.73
N SER A 149 4.88 10.44 -6.56
CA SER A 149 5.40 11.79 -6.39
C SER A 149 6.92 11.91 -6.61
N LYS A 150 7.62 10.80 -6.84
CA LYS A 150 9.09 10.71 -6.90
C LYS A 150 9.79 11.25 -5.64
N ALA A 151 9.09 11.30 -4.51
CA ALA A 151 9.58 11.82 -3.23
C ALA A 151 10.21 10.71 -2.37
N TYR A 152 11.25 10.04 -2.87
CA TYR A 152 11.83 8.85 -2.20
C TYR A 152 12.41 9.15 -0.82
N ASN A 153 12.89 10.37 -0.58
CA ASN A 153 13.45 10.77 0.71
C ASN A 153 12.43 10.70 1.86
N ALA A 154 11.15 10.94 1.56
CA ALA A 154 10.08 10.90 2.57
C ALA A 154 9.85 9.49 3.14
N ALA A 155 10.31 8.44 2.44
CA ALA A 155 10.17 7.06 2.89
C ALA A 155 11.32 6.56 3.79
N SER A 156 12.32 7.38 4.12
CA SER A 156 13.41 7.02 5.05
C SER A 156 12.94 6.25 6.29
N PRO A 157 11.98 6.81 7.07
CA PRO A 157 11.59 6.19 8.33
C PRO A 157 10.96 4.80 8.14
N LEU A 158 10.39 4.51 6.98
CA LEU A 158 9.76 3.23 6.67
C LEU A 158 10.75 2.18 6.14
N LEU A 159 11.88 2.61 5.57
CA LEU A 159 12.90 1.71 5.03
C LEU A 159 13.97 1.38 6.06
N GLU A 160 14.31 2.33 6.93
CA GLU A 160 15.27 2.18 8.03
C GLU A 160 14.67 1.44 9.23
N GLY A 161 13.36 1.62 9.47
CA GLY A 161 12.64 0.83 10.46
C GLY A 161 12.36 -0.58 9.93
N ASP A 162 12.81 -1.61 10.64
CA ASP A 162 12.46 -2.98 10.32
C ASP A 162 11.11 -3.36 10.94
N CYS A 163 10.17 -3.79 10.08
CA CYS A 163 8.88 -4.33 10.53
C CYS A 163 8.93 -5.85 10.56
N PHE A 164 9.24 -6.43 11.72
CA PHE A 164 9.33 -7.88 11.89
C PHE A 164 8.00 -8.54 12.27
N SER A 165 7.06 -7.77 12.83
CA SER A 165 5.84 -8.28 13.45
C SER A 165 4.62 -8.10 12.54
N VAL A 166 4.06 -9.21 12.06
CA VAL A 166 2.86 -9.23 11.22
C VAL A 166 1.70 -9.82 12.05
N GLU A 167 0.85 -8.94 12.59
CA GLU A 167 -0.30 -9.33 13.42
C GLU A 167 -1.63 -8.89 12.77
N PRO A 168 -2.28 -9.75 11.96
CA PRO A 168 -3.53 -9.42 11.27
C PRO A 168 -4.66 -8.97 12.21
N ALA A 169 -4.74 -9.56 13.41
CA ALA A 169 -5.77 -9.22 14.39
C ALA A 169 -5.67 -7.76 14.89
N LYS A 170 -4.47 -7.22 15.02
CA LYS A 170 -4.23 -5.86 15.55
C LYS A 170 -4.10 -4.79 14.46
N THR A 171 -3.63 -5.16 13.28
CA THR A 171 -3.27 -4.21 12.21
C THR A 171 -4.15 -4.31 10.97
N GLY A 172 -4.95 -5.37 10.85
CA GLY A 172 -5.74 -5.65 9.65
C GLY A 172 -4.90 -6.00 8.41
N VAL A 173 -3.60 -6.32 8.59
CA VAL A 173 -2.68 -6.62 7.49
C VAL A 173 -3.08 -7.88 6.73
N ALA A 174 -3.20 -7.77 5.41
CA ALA A 174 -3.38 -8.91 4.52
C ALA A 174 -2.03 -9.39 3.96
N PRO A 175 -1.89 -10.67 3.56
CA PRO A 175 -0.66 -11.16 2.92
C PRO A 175 -0.25 -10.37 1.66
N THR A 176 -1.23 -9.85 0.93
CA THR A 176 -1.00 -8.97 -0.22
C THR A 176 -0.31 -7.66 0.16
N ASP A 177 -0.57 -7.14 1.36
CA ASP A 177 0.00 -5.88 1.81
C ASP A 177 1.48 -6.03 2.17
N VAL A 178 1.87 -7.21 2.68
CA VAL A 178 3.27 -7.58 2.90
C VAL A 178 4.03 -7.61 1.58
N LEU A 179 3.46 -8.26 0.56
CA LEU A 179 4.07 -8.32 -0.78
C LEU A 179 4.20 -6.92 -1.40
N LEU A 180 3.17 -6.07 -1.29
CA LEU A 180 3.20 -4.70 -1.79
C LEU A 180 4.21 -3.84 -1.04
N TYR A 181 4.31 -3.99 0.28
CA TYR A 181 5.34 -3.32 1.09
C TYR A 181 6.74 -3.68 0.61
N CYS A 182 7.05 -4.98 0.46
CA CYS A 182 8.35 -5.42 0.00
C CYS A 182 8.65 -4.97 -1.44
N PHE A 183 7.66 -5.02 -2.34
CA PHE A 183 7.83 -4.60 -3.73
C PHE A 183 8.07 -3.09 -3.85
N TYR A 184 7.16 -2.26 -3.31
CA TYR A 184 7.30 -0.81 -3.37
C TYR A 184 8.48 -0.33 -2.52
N GLY A 185 8.73 -0.95 -1.38
CA GLY A 185 9.87 -0.66 -0.52
C GLY A 185 11.19 -0.88 -1.26
N GLY A 186 11.32 -2.01 -1.96
CA GLY A 186 12.49 -2.28 -2.78
C GLY A 186 12.66 -1.28 -3.94
N MET A 187 11.57 -0.86 -4.57
CA MET A 187 11.62 0.19 -5.62
C MET A 187 12.06 1.55 -5.09
N VAL A 188 11.53 1.97 -3.93
CA VAL A 188 11.91 3.24 -3.29
C VAL A 188 13.37 3.19 -2.82
N ALA A 189 13.79 2.08 -2.21
CA ALA A 189 15.18 1.86 -1.79
C ALA A 189 16.14 1.90 -2.99
N ALA A 190 15.78 1.27 -4.11
CA ALA A 190 16.53 1.37 -5.36
C ALA A 190 16.60 2.80 -5.90
N GLY A 191 15.50 3.56 -5.83
CA GLY A 191 15.45 4.99 -6.16
C GLY A 191 16.40 5.84 -5.30
N ARG A 192 16.63 5.44 -4.04
CA ARG A 192 17.60 6.04 -3.12
C ARG A 192 19.02 5.47 -3.23
N LYS A 193 19.26 4.56 -4.19
CA LYS A 193 20.53 3.82 -4.36
C LYS A 193 20.93 2.94 -3.17
N GLN A 194 19.98 2.61 -2.29
CA GLN A 194 20.16 1.65 -1.19
C GLN A 194 19.97 0.22 -1.71
N TRP A 195 20.91 -0.23 -2.55
CA TRP A 195 20.77 -1.50 -3.27
C TRP A 195 20.72 -2.73 -2.36
N ALA A 196 21.52 -2.75 -1.28
CA ALA A 196 21.49 -3.84 -0.32
C ALA A 196 20.08 -4.05 0.26
N ARG A 197 19.46 -2.96 0.73
CA ARG A 197 18.09 -2.98 1.27
C ARG A 197 17.05 -3.34 0.21
N ALA A 198 17.20 -2.82 -1.01
CA ALA A 198 16.30 -3.16 -2.12
C ALA A 198 16.32 -4.67 -2.42
N LEU A 199 17.51 -5.28 -2.42
CA LEU A 199 17.68 -6.71 -2.65
C LEU A 199 17.10 -7.55 -1.53
N GLU A 200 17.26 -7.15 -0.27
CA GLU A 200 16.63 -7.81 0.87
C GLU A 200 15.11 -7.82 0.74
N LEU A 201 14.49 -6.67 0.46
CA LEU A 201 13.04 -6.53 0.34
C LEU A 201 12.49 -7.34 -0.84
N TRP A 202 13.12 -7.29 -2.01
CA TRP A 202 12.69 -8.11 -3.14
C TRP A 202 12.88 -9.61 -2.89
N LEU A 203 13.96 -10.00 -2.22
CA LEU A 203 14.17 -11.39 -1.84
C LEU A 203 13.10 -11.87 -0.87
N GLN A 204 12.77 -11.06 0.16
CA GLN A 204 11.68 -11.32 1.10
C GLN A 204 10.36 -11.55 0.37
N ALA A 205 10.03 -10.73 -0.63
CA ALA A 205 8.81 -10.89 -1.45
C ALA A 205 8.80 -12.20 -2.25
N VAL A 206 9.93 -12.59 -2.84
CA VAL A 206 10.04 -13.86 -3.62
C VAL A 206 9.99 -15.08 -2.69
N THR A 207 10.52 -14.96 -1.48
CA THR A 207 10.52 -16.04 -0.49
C THR A 207 9.21 -16.17 0.28
N ALA A 208 8.36 -15.14 0.27
CA ALA A 208 7.07 -15.19 0.94
C ALA A 208 6.24 -16.33 0.33
N PRO A 209 5.63 -17.19 1.17
CA PRO A 209 4.76 -18.24 0.66
C PRO A 209 3.63 -17.58 -0.16
N THR A 210 3.62 -17.84 -1.46
CA THR A 210 2.59 -17.37 -2.38
C THR A 210 1.25 -17.96 -1.94
N TYR A 211 0.48 -17.19 -1.18
CA TYR A 211 -0.86 -17.59 -0.78
C TYR A 211 -1.76 -17.57 -2.01
N VAL A 212 -2.49 -18.67 -2.21
CA VAL A 212 -3.50 -18.79 -3.26
C VAL A 212 -4.51 -17.66 -3.09
N GLY A 213 -4.63 -16.79 -4.10
CA GLY A 213 -5.72 -15.84 -4.18
C GLY A 213 -7.05 -16.59 -4.25
N ASN A 214 -7.78 -16.67 -3.14
CA ASN A 214 -9.18 -17.07 -3.18
C ASN A 214 -9.97 -16.02 -3.97
N ALA A 215 -11.02 -16.40 -4.69
CA ALA A 215 -11.91 -15.46 -5.40
C ALA A 215 -12.43 -14.31 -4.50
N ILE A 216 -12.43 -14.52 -3.18
CA ILE A 216 -12.82 -13.55 -2.14
C ILE A 216 -11.79 -12.43 -1.94
N THR A 217 -10.47 -12.68 -2.04
CA THR A 217 -9.45 -11.60 -1.98
C THR A 217 -9.48 -10.72 -3.22
N ARG A 218 -9.90 -11.27 -4.37
CA ARG A 218 -10.15 -10.52 -5.61
C ARG A 218 -11.39 -9.62 -5.49
N ALA A 219 -12.40 -10.04 -4.72
CA ALA A 219 -13.63 -9.30 -4.47
C ALA A 219 -13.50 -8.19 -3.41
N ARG A 220 -12.63 -8.35 -2.40
CA ARG A 220 -12.38 -7.32 -1.35
C ARG A 220 -11.74 -6.03 -1.89
N ARG A 221 -11.00 -6.11 -3.00
CA ARG A 221 -10.55 -4.94 -3.77
C ARG A 221 -11.59 -4.66 -4.85
N GLY A 222 -12.73 -4.11 -4.43
CA GLY A 222 -13.87 -3.83 -5.29
C GLY A 222 -13.49 -3.04 -6.54
N ARG A 223 -13.87 -3.60 -7.70
CA ARG A 223 -14.57 -2.94 -8.81
C ARG A 223 -14.42 -1.41 -8.92
N CYS A 224 -13.24 -0.94 -9.30
CA CYS A 224 -13.08 0.33 -10.04
C CYS A 224 -12.86 -0.02 -11.51
N GLU A 225 -13.90 -0.54 -12.16
CA GLU A 225 -13.99 -0.55 -13.62
C GLU A 225 -14.68 0.75 -14.01
N GLY A 226 -13.92 1.73 -14.52
CA GLY A 226 -14.50 2.96 -15.07
C GLY A 226 -14.14 4.26 -14.33
N SER A 227 -12.87 4.49 -14.05
CA SER A 227 -12.37 5.87 -13.96
C SER A 227 -10.87 5.86 -14.24
N GLY A 228 -10.41 6.81 -15.04
CA GLY A 228 -9.02 6.92 -15.54
C GLY A 228 -8.00 7.29 -14.46
N CYS A 229 -8.06 6.66 -13.28
CA CYS A 229 -7.04 6.73 -12.24
C CYS A 229 -5.86 5.83 -12.64
N GLY A 230 -4.67 6.41 -12.72
CA GLY A 230 -3.45 5.82 -13.29
C GLY A 230 -3.18 4.35 -12.94
N GLU A 231 -2.75 3.60 -13.96
CA GLU A 231 -2.53 2.15 -13.98
C GLU A 231 -1.61 1.63 -12.86
N VAL A 232 -0.77 2.49 -12.29
CA VAL A 232 0.23 2.14 -11.25
C VAL A 232 -0.41 1.64 -9.95
N GLY A 233 -1.66 2.00 -9.63
CA GLY A 233 -2.34 1.50 -8.42
C GLY A 233 -3.16 0.24 -8.63
N GLY A 234 -3.91 0.18 -9.73
CA GLY A 234 -4.83 -0.93 -10.01
C GLY A 234 -4.11 -2.18 -10.52
N VAL A 235 -3.09 -2.03 -11.37
CA VAL A 235 -2.42 -3.16 -12.04
C VAL A 235 -1.56 -3.94 -11.05
N TRP A 236 -0.73 -3.25 -10.26
CA TRP A 236 0.13 -3.87 -9.25
C TRP A 236 -0.66 -4.44 -8.08
N GLY A 237 -1.79 -3.83 -7.74
CA GLY A 237 -2.71 -4.38 -6.75
C GLY A 237 -3.37 -5.70 -7.16
N ARG A 238 -3.54 -5.94 -8.47
CA ARG A 238 -4.04 -7.19 -9.03
C ARG A 238 -2.92 -8.24 -9.16
N LEU A 239 -1.72 -7.84 -9.58
CA LEU A 239 -0.51 -8.68 -9.68
C LEU A 239 0.01 -9.13 -8.31
N ALA A 240 -0.19 -8.36 -7.24
CA ALA A 240 0.25 -8.78 -5.91
C ALA A 240 -0.57 -9.94 -5.32
N ALA A 241 -1.71 -10.31 -5.93
CA ALA A 241 -2.57 -11.41 -5.48
C ALA A 241 -2.30 -12.74 -6.21
N ASP A 242 -1.42 -12.76 -7.21
CA ASP A 242 -1.04 -13.94 -7.98
C ASP A 242 0.47 -14.21 -7.94
N ALA A 243 0.91 -15.32 -8.56
CA ALA A 243 2.33 -15.64 -8.69
C ALA A 243 3.12 -14.56 -9.48
N GLY A 244 2.43 -13.69 -10.23
CA GLY A 244 3.02 -12.59 -11.00
C GLY A 244 3.68 -11.53 -10.13
N GLY A 245 3.20 -11.30 -8.90
CA GLY A 245 3.85 -10.41 -7.93
C GLY A 245 5.27 -10.87 -7.55
N ALA A 246 5.44 -12.17 -7.31
CA ALA A 246 6.76 -12.76 -7.03
C ALA A 246 7.68 -12.70 -8.25
N VAL A 247 7.15 -12.95 -9.46
CA VAL A 247 7.91 -12.83 -10.72
C VAL A 247 8.41 -11.40 -10.93
N ALA A 248 7.57 -10.38 -10.67
CA ALA A 248 7.98 -8.99 -10.80
C ALA A 248 9.08 -8.60 -9.81
N CYS A 249 8.97 -9.04 -8.56
CA CYS A 249 10.03 -8.85 -7.56
C CYS A 249 11.33 -9.54 -7.99
N TYR A 250 11.25 -10.77 -8.51
CA TYR A 250 12.42 -11.50 -8.97
C TYR A 250 13.11 -10.83 -10.16
N LYS A 251 12.35 -10.34 -11.15
CA LYS A 251 12.89 -9.58 -12.28
C LYS A 251 13.70 -8.37 -11.80
N LYS A 252 13.20 -7.64 -10.78
CA LYS A 252 13.92 -6.52 -10.16
C LYS A 252 15.13 -6.97 -9.34
N TYR A 253 15.00 -8.06 -8.59
CA TYR A 253 16.10 -8.67 -7.82
C TYR A 253 17.29 -9.05 -8.69
N VAL A 254 17.05 -9.66 -9.85
CA VAL A 254 18.11 -10.00 -10.81
C VAL A 254 18.85 -8.74 -11.26
N LEU A 255 18.13 -7.73 -11.74
CA LEU A 255 18.74 -6.48 -12.20
C LEU A 255 19.51 -5.77 -11.08
N GLY A 256 18.92 -5.67 -9.89
CA GLY A 256 19.57 -5.07 -8.72
C GLY A 256 20.84 -5.81 -8.31
N SER A 257 20.85 -7.15 -8.39
CA SER A 257 22.01 -7.97 -8.04
C SER A 257 23.14 -7.76 -9.04
N LEU A 258 22.82 -7.71 -10.33
CA LEU A 258 23.81 -7.40 -11.37
C LEU A 258 24.40 -6.00 -11.20
N ILE A 259 23.61 -5.02 -10.76
CA ILE A 259 24.10 -3.64 -10.51
C ILE A 259 24.96 -3.56 -9.24
N HIS A 260 24.57 -4.23 -8.16
CA HIS A 260 25.20 -4.07 -6.86
C HIS A 260 26.36 -5.03 -6.62
N THR A 261 26.16 -6.33 -6.86
CA THR A 261 27.13 -7.40 -6.57
C THR A 261 27.83 -7.92 -7.82
N GLY A 262 27.37 -7.54 -9.02
CA GLY A 262 27.90 -8.04 -10.30
C GLY A 262 27.65 -9.53 -10.54
N SER A 263 26.89 -10.19 -9.66
CA SER A 263 26.59 -11.62 -9.71
C SER A 263 25.21 -11.89 -9.13
N LEU A 264 24.51 -12.88 -9.69
CA LEU A 264 23.20 -13.31 -9.21
C LEU A 264 23.37 -14.35 -8.10
N ARG A 265 22.85 -14.05 -6.91
CA ARG A 265 22.74 -15.04 -5.85
C ARG A 265 21.57 -16.00 -6.13
N PRO A 266 21.78 -17.32 -6.06
CA PRO A 266 20.72 -18.29 -6.28
C PRO A 266 19.62 -18.13 -5.22
N LEU A 267 18.38 -18.41 -5.62
CA LEU A 267 17.24 -18.36 -4.71
C LEU A 267 17.39 -19.41 -3.59
N PRO A 268 17.04 -19.06 -2.34
CA PRO A 268 17.05 -20.01 -1.23
C PRO A 268 16.20 -21.25 -1.50
N ARG A 269 16.57 -22.38 -0.89
CA ARG A 269 15.89 -23.68 -1.10
C ARG A 269 14.44 -23.69 -0.61
N PHE A 270 14.10 -22.83 0.34
CA PHE A 270 12.76 -22.73 0.93
C PHE A 270 11.76 -21.90 0.10
N VAL A 271 12.17 -21.32 -1.04
CA VAL A 271 11.23 -20.68 -1.96
C VAL A 271 10.22 -21.71 -2.46
N SER A 272 8.93 -21.33 -2.49
CA SER A 272 7.86 -22.26 -2.89
C SER A 272 8.10 -22.79 -4.31
N THR A 273 7.79 -24.08 -4.53
CA THR A 273 7.95 -24.73 -5.85
C THR A 273 7.19 -23.99 -6.94
N ARG A 274 6.00 -23.47 -6.61
CA ARG A 274 5.18 -22.68 -7.54
C ARG A 274 5.83 -21.34 -7.90
N ALA A 275 6.35 -20.59 -6.91
CA ALA A 275 7.05 -19.34 -7.18
C ALA A 275 8.29 -19.58 -8.03
N ARG A 276 9.03 -20.66 -7.76
CA ARG A 276 10.19 -21.08 -8.55
C ARG A 276 9.79 -21.41 -10.00
N GLN A 277 8.76 -22.22 -10.20
CA GLN A 277 8.26 -22.56 -11.53
C GLN A 277 7.77 -21.32 -12.32
N ALA A 278 7.08 -20.40 -11.67
CA ALA A 278 6.61 -19.15 -12.30
C ALA A 278 7.78 -18.22 -12.67
N VAL A 279 8.79 -18.13 -11.81
CA VAL A 279 10.02 -17.39 -12.09
C VAL A 279 10.76 -18.03 -13.28
N ASP A 280 10.91 -19.35 -13.29
CA ASP A 280 11.61 -20.07 -14.35
C ASP A 280 10.88 -19.99 -15.70
N SER A 281 9.54 -19.89 -15.70
CA SER A 281 8.75 -19.73 -16.92
C SER A 281 8.77 -18.30 -17.45
N GLU A 282 8.59 -17.30 -16.58
CA GLU A 282 8.33 -15.90 -16.97
C GLU A 282 9.54 -14.95 -16.89
N ALA A 283 10.62 -15.35 -16.21
CA ALA A 283 11.84 -14.54 -16.05
C ALA A 283 13.05 -15.08 -16.82
N LYS A 284 12.85 -15.95 -17.82
CA LYS A 284 13.92 -16.53 -18.66
C LYS A 284 14.87 -15.49 -19.25
N ALA A 285 14.32 -14.42 -19.83
CA ALA A 285 15.12 -13.30 -20.37
C ALA A 285 16.05 -12.65 -19.34
N TYR A 286 15.63 -12.57 -18.08
CA TYR A 286 16.44 -12.00 -17.00
C TYR A 286 17.52 -12.98 -16.53
N ALA A 287 17.24 -14.28 -16.50
CA ALA A 287 18.22 -15.31 -16.22
C ALA A 287 19.30 -15.39 -17.32
N GLU A 288 18.92 -15.33 -18.60
CA GLU A 288 19.84 -15.26 -19.73
C GLU A 288 20.71 -14.00 -19.68
N LEU A 289 20.13 -12.86 -19.31
CA LEU A 289 20.90 -11.63 -19.09
C LEU A 289 21.93 -11.79 -17.97
N ALA A 290 21.57 -12.43 -16.86
CA ALA A 290 22.48 -12.68 -15.74
C ALA A 290 23.64 -13.62 -16.13
N THR A 291 23.36 -14.67 -16.90
CA THR A 291 24.42 -15.57 -17.39
C THR A 291 25.34 -14.89 -18.41
N ALA A 292 24.79 -14.06 -19.31
CA ALA A 292 25.59 -13.25 -20.23
C ALA A 292 26.46 -12.24 -19.47
N TYR A 293 25.94 -11.62 -18.42
CA TYR A 293 26.71 -10.69 -17.56
C TYR A 293 27.88 -11.41 -16.87
N GLY A 294 27.65 -12.61 -16.32
CA GLY A 294 28.69 -13.43 -15.70
C GLY A 294 29.78 -13.92 -16.66
N SER A 295 29.56 -13.86 -17.97
CA SER A 295 30.57 -14.21 -18.98
C SER A 295 31.59 -13.09 -19.26
N PHE A 296 31.41 -11.91 -18.64
CA PHE A 296 32.23 -10.71 -18.81
C PHE A 296 32.45 -10.26 -20.27
N ASN A 297 31.64 -10.75 -21.20
CA ASN A 297 31.70 -10.41 -22.62
C ASN A 297 30.63 -9.34 -22.94
N ARG A 298 31.10 -8.11 -23.23
CA ARG A 298 30.24 -6.96 -23.50
C ARG A 298 29.39 -7.13 -24.77
N GLU A 299 29.92 -7.76 -25.80
CA GLU A 299 29.17 -7.99 -27.05
C GLU A 299 28.05 -9.02 -26.85
N ARG A 300 28.35 -10.10 -26.11
CA ARG A 300 27.35 -11.11 -25.78
C ARG A 300 26.23 -10.50 -24.94
N LEU A 301 26.57 -9.71 -23.93
CA LEU A 301 25.58 -9.01 -23.11
C LEU A 301 24.71 -8.08 -23.95
N ARG A 302 25.32 -7.31 -24.87
CA ARG A 302 24.60 -6.40 -25.76
C ARG A 302 23.63 -7.15 -26.68
N LYS A 303 24.07 -8.23 -27.33
CA LYS A 303 23.22 -9.06 -28.20
C LYS A 303 22.02 -9.65 -27.44
N VAL A 304 22.24 -10.16 -26.24
CA VAL A 304 21.16 -10.70 -25.38
C VAL A 304 20.19 -9.59 -24.95
N ALA A 305 20.71 -8.41 -24.61
CA ALA A 305 19.89 -7.26 -24.23
C ALA A 305 19.02 -6.74 -25.40
N GLU A 306 19.58 -6.69 -26.61
CA GLU A 306 18.87 -6.30 -27.83
C GLU A 306 17.81 -7.33 -28.24
N HIS A 307 18.13 -8.63 -28.14
CA HIS A 307 17.20 -9.72 -28.44
C HIS A 307 15.96 -9.69 -27.53
N HIS A 308 16.17 -9.49 -26.21
CA HIS A 308 15.09 -9.48 -25.22
C HIS A 308 14.53 -8.07 -24.93
N LEU A 309 14.86 -7.08 -25.76
CA LEU A 309 14.43 -5.71 -25.59
C LEU A 309 12.90 -5.56 -25.38
N PRO A 310 12.01 -6.28 -26.11
CA PRO A 310 10.57 -6.21 -25.87
C PRO A 310 10.16 -6.67 -24.46
N ALA A 311 10.82 -7.69 -23.91
CA ALA A 311 10.54 -8.19 -22.56
C ALA A 311 10.99 -7.20 -21.46
N PHE A 312 12.05 -6.43 -21.72
CA PHE A 312 12.50 -5.36 -20.83
C PHE A 312 11.67 -4.09 -20.97
N GLN A 313 11.19 -3.79 -22.18
CA GLN A 313 10.34 -2.63 -22.47
C GLN A 313 8.90 -2.83 -22.01
N LEU A 314 8.34 -4.05 -22.02
CA LEU A 314 7.07 -4.32 -21.34
C LEU A 314 7.16 -3.98 -19.84
N GLY A 315 8.34 -4.14 -19.23
CA GLY A 315 8.61 -3.68 -17.86
C GLY A 315 8.75 -2.16 -17.68
N LYS A 316 8.84 -1.39 -18.78
CA LYS A 316 8.78 0.09 -18.83
C LYS A 316 7.46 0.64 -19.41
N GLY A 317 6.69 -0.19 -20.11
CA GLY A 317 5.54 0.19 -20.94
C GLY A 317 4.40 0.88 -20.20
N ASP A 318 4.24 0.60 -18.90
CA ASP A 318 3.19 1.21 -18.06
C ASP A 318 3.59 2.56 -17.45
N SER A 319 4.84 3.02 -17.61
CA SER A 319 5.31 4.29 -17.05
C SER A 319 5.63 5.36 -18.08
N GLN A 320 5.61 5.03 -19.38
CA GLN A 320 6.11 5.91 -20.44
C GLN A 320 5.12 6.13 -21.59
N ARG A 321 3.93 5.52 -21.56
CA ARG A 321 2.80 5.92 -22.39
C ARG A 321 1.97 6.99 -21.68
N ARG A 322 2.48 8.23 -21.72
CA ARG A 322 1.80 9.53 -21.62
C ARG A 322 2.75 10.52 -20.95
N GLY A 323 3.42 11.30 -21.80
CA GLY A 323 3.71 12.70 -21.44
C GLY A 323 2.43 13.51 -21.42
#